data_AF-A0A0D2GKB7-F1
#
_entry.id   AF-A0A0D2GKB7-F1
#
_cell.length_a   1.000
_cell.length_b   1.000
_cell.length_c   1.000
_cell.angle_alpha   90.00
_cell.angle_beta   90.00
_cell.angle_gamma   90.00
#
_symmetry.space_group_name_H-M   'P 1'
#
loop_
_entity.id
_entity.type
_entity.pdbx_description
1 polymer ?
#
loop_
_entity_poly.entity_id
_entity_poly.type
_entity_poly.pdbx_seq_one_letter_code
_entity_poly.pdbx_strand_id
1 'polypeptide(L)'
;MSKASDCGVLQLLTGLGLARIKTKPDYRRFSGQVHAIWPETFEAELVLEGIQAPHLAWTMLFRTLVRGLRGNPLHPRPLDQDSPELAETVLTFVKLHLRIQKHLPDLVLWPEQGLDADQLIGDGGWCDLCGQCCCHAGTVPHPPQGIDYPPFFYHALAGETLYPQPFCPFLFQAMGQPAFFCGIHPVKPIACSRFDKTDCERGSQGRGCITNDS
;
A
#
# COMPACT_ATOMS: atom_id res chain seq x y z
N MET A 1 -14.32 -7.82 32.74
CA MET A 1 -15.13 -7.75 31.50
C MET A 1 -14.18 -7.47 30.34
N SER A 2 -14.41 -8.16 29.23
CA SER A 2 -13.55 -8.53 28.10
C SER A 2 -12.40 -7.59 27.67
N LYS A 3 -11.16 -8.09 27.73
CA LYS A 3 -9.95 -7.58 27.03
C LYS A 3 -9.82 -8.10 25.58
N ALA A 4 -10.85 -8.77 25.04
CA ALA A 4 -10.77 -9.45 23.74
C ALA A 4 -11.07 -8.54 22.53
N SER A 5 -11.45 -7.29 22.75
CA SER A 5 -11.82 -6.33 21.70
C SER A 5 -10.62 -5.57 21.11
N ASP A 6 -9.50 -5.53 21.80
CA ASP A 6 -8.43 -4.55 21.51
C ASP A 6 -7.39 -5.03 20.47
N CYS A 7 -7.56 -6.20 19.86
CA CYS A 7 -6.62 -6.75 18.86
C CYS A 7 -7.26 -6.90 17.44
N GLY A 8 -8.47 -6.39 17.24
CA GLY A 8 -9.25 -6.64 16.02
C GLY A 8 -8.55 -6.20 14.74
N VAL A 9 -7.93 -5.01 14.74
CA VAL A 9 -7.30 -4.43 13.54
C VAL A 9 -6.01 -5.15 13.14
N LEU A 10 -5.16 -5.48 14.10
CA LEU A 10 -3.91 -6.21 13.85
C LEU A 10 -4.19 -7.61 13.29
N GLN A 11 -5.22 -8.28 13.82
CA GLN A 11 -5.68 -9.57 13.30
C GLN A 11 -6.23 -9.43 11.88
N LEU A 12 -6.99 -8.38 11.60
CA LEU A 12 -7.53 -8.11 10.26
C LEU A 12 -6.40 -7.88 9.26
N LEU A 13 -5.45 -6.99 9.57
CA LEU A 13 -4.28 -6.69 8.73
C LEU A 13 -3.40 -7.91 8.49
N THR A 14 -3.16 -8.72 9.53
CA THR A 14 -2.43 -9.98 9.40
C THR A 14 -3.18 -10.95 8.50
N GLY A 15 -4.48 -11.12 8.72
CA GLY A 15 -5.33 -11.98 7.92
C GLY A 15 -5.39 -11.58 6.46
N LEU A 16 -5.57 -10.29 6.16
CA LEU A 16 -5.61 -9.73 4.81
C LEU A 16 -4.25 -9.82 4.12
N GLY A 17 -3.16 -9.43 4.82
CA GLY A 17 -1.81 -9.52 4.28
C GLY A 17 -1.42 -10.95 3.91
N LEU A 18 -1.74 -11.93 4.76
CA LEU A 18 -1.50 -13.35 4.48
C LEU A 18 -2.45 -13.90 3.40
N ALA A 19 -3.71 -13.45 3.36
CA ALA A 19 -4.65 -13.87 2.33
C ALA A 19 -4.22 -13.40 0.93
N ARG A 20 -3.66 -12.19 0.82
CA ARG A 20 -3.23 -11.61 -0.46
C ARG A 20 -1.97 -12.28 -1.05
N ILE A 21 -1.26 -13.07 -0.24
CA ILE A 21 -0.17 -13.94 -0.73
C ILE A 21 -0.75 -15.17 -1.46
N LYS A 22 -2.02 -15.51 -1.25
CA LYS A 22 -2.69 -16.62 -1.93
C LYS A 22 -3.34 -16.14 -3.22
N THR A 23 -3.40 -17.01 -4.22
CA THR A 23 -3.93 -16.69 -5.56
C THR A 23 -5.43 -16.40 -5.60
N LYS A 24 -6.21 -16.83 -4.59
CA LYS A 24 -7.67 -16.60 -4.50
C LYS A 24 -8.13 -16.37 -3.04
N PRO A 25 -7.93 -15.18 -2.48
CA PRO A 25 -8.41 -14.87 -1.14
C PRO A 25 -9.95 -14.77 -1.11
N ASP A 26 -10.59 -15.53 -0.22
CA ASP A 26 -12.00 -15.28 0.14
C ASP A 26 -12.05 -14.17 1.17
N TYR A 27 -12.42 -12.97 0.71
CA TYR A 27 -12.52 -11.79 1.58
C TYR A 27 -13.80 -11.72 2.39
N ARG A 28 -14.83 -12.51 2.04
CA ARG A 28 -16.14 -12.47 2.72
C ARG A 28 -16.00 -12.86 4.19
N ARG A 29 -15.03 -13.73 4.49
CA ARG A 29 -14.70 -14.16 5.86
C ARG A 29 -14.27 -13.02 6.80
N PHE A 30 -13.85 -11.87 6.28
CA PHE A 30 -13.44 -10.73 7.10
C PHE A 30 -14.60 -9.78 7.42
N SER A 31 -15.79 -9.95 6.83
CA SER A 31 -16.89 -9.00 6.99
C SER A 31 -17.32 -8.81 8.45
N GLY A 32 -17.49 -9.89 9.20
CA GLY A 32 -17.84 -9.80 10.63
C GLY A 32 -16.77 -9.08 11.46
N GLN A 33 -15.49 -9.27 11.12
CA GLN A 33 -14.39 -8.59 11.79
C GLN A 33 -14.33 -7.10 11.43
N VAL A 34 -14.60 -6.74 10.16
CA VAL A 34 -14.66 -5.34 9.72
C VAL A 34 -15.77 -4.60 10.48
N HIS A 35 -16.98 -5.16 10.57
CA HIS A 35 -18.07 -4.54 11.33
C HIS A 35 -17.81 -4.45 12.84
N ALA A 36 -16.97 -5.33 13.39
CA ALA A 36 -16.57 -5.24 14.80
C ALA A 36 -15.57 -4.10 15.05
N ILE A 37 -14.73 -3.76 14.06
CA ILE A 37 -13.74 -2.68 14.15
C ILE A 37 -14.37 -1.32 13.82
N TRP A 38 -15.13 -1.27 12.72
CA TRP A 38 -15.87 -0.09 12.27
C TRP A 38 -17.37 -0.39 12.38
N PRO A 39 -18.00 -0.12 13.53
CA PRO A 39 -19.43 -0.41 13.73
C PRO A 39 -20.33 0.49 12.89
N GLU A 40 -19.84 1.67 12.49
CA GLU A 40 -20.54 2.58 11.59
C GLU A 40 -20.61 1.96 10.18
N THR A 41 -21.84 1.75 9.68
CA THR A 41 -22.10 1.03 8.43
C THR A 41 -21.30 1.59 7.25
N PHE A 42 -21.22 2.91 7.13
CA PHE A 42 -20.51 3.57 6.02
C PHE A 42 -19.00 3.29 6.02
N GLU A 43 -18.35 3.29 7.19
CA GLU A 43 -16.92 3.06 7.28
C GLU A 43 -16.58 1.58 7.03
N ALA A 44 -17.40 0.68 7.56
CA ALA A 44 -17.30 -0.74 7.26
C ALA A 44 -17.44 -1.02 5.76
N GLU A 45 -18.43 -0.40 5.09
CA GLU A 45 -18.64 -0.53 3.66
C GLU A 45 -17.43 -0.06 2.85
N LEU A 46 -16.84 1.08 3.20
CA LEU A 46 -15.62 1.57 2.56
C LEU A 46 -14.44 0.61 2.73
N VAL A 47 -14.26 0.03 3.92
CA VAL A 47 -13.19 -0.96 4.15
C VAL A 47 -13.45 -2.23 3.36
N LEU A 48 -14.70 -2.71 3.31
CA LEU A 48 -15.07 -3.88 2.51
C LEU A 48 -14.86 -3.66 1.02
N GLU A 49 -15.19 -2.47 0.52
CA GLU A 49 -14.89 -2.03 -0.85
C GLU A 49 -13.37 -2.05 -1.08
N GLY A 50 -12.58 -1.43 -0.19
CA GLY A 50 -11.12 -1.44 -0.27
C GLY A 50 -10.49 -2.83 -0.23
N ILE A 51 -11.03 -3.74 0.57
CA ILE A 51 -10.58 -5.13 0.63
C ILE A 51 -10.72 -5.81 -0.74
N GLN A 52 -11.79 -5.51 -1.45
CA GLN A 52 -12.08 -6.06 -2.78
C GLN A 52 -11.44 -5.24 -3.91
N ALA A 53 -11.06 -4.00 -3.64
CA ALA A 53 -10.49 -3.10 -4.62
C ALA A 53 -9.25 -3.73 -5.27
N PRO A 54 -9.12 -3.64 -6.60
CA PRO A 54 -7.93 -4.12 -7.27
C PRO A 54 -6.72 -3.38 -6.70
N HIS A 55 -5.56 -4.02 -6.70
CA HIS A 55 -4.28 -3.38 -6.40
C HIS A 55 -4.05 -2.75 -5.03
N LEU A 56 -5.02 -2.70 -4.11
CA LEU A 56 -4.73 -2.23 -2.76
C LEU A 56 -3.65 -3.12 -2.14
N ALA A 57 -2.54 -2.50 -1.73
CA ALA A 57 -1.35 -3.17 -1.24
C ALA A 57 -1.50 -3.61 0.22
N TRP A 58 -2.47 -4.49 0.50
CA TRP A 58 -2.71 -5.07 1.83
C TRP A 58 -1.46 -5.72 2.44
N THR A 59 -0.64 -6.37 1.61
CA THR A 59 0.62 -6.94 2.07
C THR A 59 1.56 -5.85 2.59
N MET A 60 1.53 -4.66 2.00
CA MET A 60 2.36 -3.54 2.43
C MET A 60 1.81 -2.82 3.65
N LEU A 61 0.49 -2.67 3.77
CA LEU A 61 -0.15 -2.25 5.02
C LEU A 61 0.23 -3.19 6.17
N PHE A 62 0.16 -4.51 5.96
CA PHE A 62 0.62 -5.48 6.94
C PHE A 62 2.11 -5.32 7.28
N ARG A 63 3.00 -5.21 6.28
CA ARG A 63 4.45 -5.07 6.53
C ARG A 63 4.81 -3.77 7.25
N THR A 64 4.12 -2.67 6.95
CA THR A 64 4.41 -1.34 7.52
C THR A 64 3.77 -1.17 8.89
N LEU A 65 2.47 -1.46 9.01
CA LEU A 65 1.68 -1.21 10.21
C LEU A 65 1.69 -2.37 11.21
N VAL A 66 2.06 -3.59 10.83
CA VAL A 66 2.10 -4.72 11.80
C VAL A 66 3.54 -5.13 12.10
N ARG A 67 4.35 -5.33 11.07
CA ARG A 67 5.74 -5.81 11.26
C ARG A 67 6.72 -4.69 11.60
N GLY A 68 6.38 -3.46 11.24
CA GLY A 68 7.32 -2.34 11.14
C GLY A 68 8.29 -2.58 10.00
N LEU A 69 8.30 -1.68 9.01
CA LEU A 69 9.25 -1.77 7.91
C LEU A 69 10.65 -1.42 8.46
N ARG A 70 11.61 -2.36 8.39
CA ARG A 70 12.96 -2.13 8.93
C ARG A 70 13.55 -0.85 8.33
N GLY A 71 13.79 0.10 9.23
CA GLY A 71 14.51 1.37 9.07
C GLY A 71 13.85 2.44 8.20
N ASN A 72 12.53 2.52 8.21
CA ASN A 72 11.90 3.83 8.23
C ASN A 72 11.79 4.27 9.71
N PRO A 73 12.58 5.27 10.16
CA PRO A 73 12.59 5.72 11.55
C PRO A 73 11.28 6.39 11.98
N LEU A 74 10.38 6.71 11.04
CA LEU A 74 9.07 7.31 11.28
C LEU A 74 7.95 6.26 11.50
N HIS A 75 8.26 4.96 11.42
CA HIS A 75 7.30 3.89 11.72
C HIS A 75 7.66 3.16 13.01
N PRO A 76 7.17 3.64 14.17
CA PRO A 76 7.12 2.79 15.36
C PRO A 76 6.27 1.55 15.04
N ARG A 77 6.62 0.39 15.63
CA ARG A 77 5.74 -0.79 15.56
C ARG A 77 4.52 -0.50 16.43
N PRO A 78 3.30 -0.55 15.87
CA PRO A 78 2.10 -0.38 16.68
C PRO A 78 2.01 -1.46 17.74
N LEU A 79 1.67 -1.05 18.95
CA LEU A 79 1.31 -1.91 20.07
C LEU A 79 -0.20 -2.17 20.03
N ASP A 80 -0.66 -3.21 20.73
CA ASP A 80 -2.10 -3.55 20.76
C ASP A 80 -2.98 -2.38 21.25
N GLN A 81 -2.44 -1.55 22.13
CA GLN A 81 -3.10 -0.33 22.65
C GLN A 81 -3.33 0.75 21.58
N ASP A 82 -2.67 0.66 20.43
CA ASP A 82 -2.77 1.63 19.33
C ASP A 82 -3.91 1.28 18.35
N SER A 83 -4.74 0.28 18.68
CA SER A 83 -5.81 -0.23 17.81
C SER A 83 -6.78 0.82 17.27
N PRO A 84 -7.26 1.82 18.05
CA PRO A 84 -8.13 2.87 17.50
C PRO A 84 -7.43 3.75 16.45
N GLU A 85 -6.21 4.19 16.72
CA GLU A 85 -5.40 4.99 15.77
C GLU A 85 -5.04 4.17 14.53
N LEU A 86 -4.77 2.88 14.72
CA LEU A 86 -4.52 1.95 13.62
C LEU A 86 -5.77 1.73 12.76
N ALA A 87 -6.96 1.63 13.35
CA ALA A 87 -8.22 1.55 12.61
C ALA A 87 -8.44 2.81 11.76
N GLU A 88 -8.23 3.99 12.33
CA GLU A 88 -8.34 5.26 11.61
C GLU A 88 -7.32 5.36 10.47
N THR A 89 -6.08 4.92 10.73
CA THR A 89 -5.00 4.87 9.73
C THR A 89 -5.38 3.99 8.56
N VAL A 90 -5.88 2.77 8.82
CA VAL A 90 -6.33 1.84 7.77
C VAL A 90 -7.49 2.42 6.97
N LEU A 91 -8.50 2.97 7.66
CA LEU A 91 -9.66 3.57 7.01
C LEU A 91 -9.25 4.76 6.12
N THR A 92 -8.38 5.63 6.61
CA THR A 92 -7.86 6.78 5.86
C THR A 92 -7.08 6.33 4.63
N PHE A 93 -6.23 5.31 4.77
CA PHE A 93 -5.48 4.76 3.64
C PHE A 93 -6.39 4.12 2.59
N VAL A 94 -7.42 3.38 3.02
CA VAL A 94 -8.43 2.79 2.12
C VAL A 94 -9.19 3.89 1.37
N LYS A 95 -9.67 4.92 2.07
CA LYS A 95 -10.33 6.08 1.45
C LYS A 95 -9.44 6.74 0.40
N LEU A 96 -8.15 6.92 0.71
CA LEU A 96 -7.18 7.50 -0.20
C LEU A 96 -6.95 6.61 -1.43
N HIS A 97 -6.78 5.30 -1.26
CA HIS A 97 -6.62 4.34 -2.36
C HIS A 97 -7.82 4.35 -3.29
N LEU A 98 -9.05 4.22 -2.76
CA LEU A 98 -10.27 4.25 -3.55
C LEU A 98 -10.42 5.56 -4.32
N ARG A 99 -10.08 6.69 -3.67
CA ARG A 99 -10.06 8.00 -4.33
C ARG A 99 -9.03 8.06 -5.45
N ILE A 100 -7.82 7.53 -5.25
CA ILE A 100 -6.80 7.44 -6.31
C ILE A 100 -7.32 6.62 -7.47
N GLN A 101 -7.86 5.42 -7.22
CA GLN A 101 -8.39 4.56 -8.28
C GLN A 101 -9.47 5.22 -9.12
N LYS A 102 -10.36 5.98 -8.47
CA LYS A 102 -11.42 6.71 -9.17
C LYS A 102 -10.89 7.75 -10.15
N HIS A 103 -9.79 8.45 -9.82
CA HIS A 103 -9.25 9.56 -10.63
C HIS A 103 -8.08 9.14 -11.50
N LEU A 104 -7.53 7.94 -11.31
CA LEU A 104 -6.40 7.46 -12.08
C LEU A 104 -6.67 7.44 -13.59
N PRO A 105 -7.85 6.99 -14.08
CA PRO A 105 -8.16 6.98 -15.51
C PRO A 105 -8.15 8.35 -16.19
N ASP A 106 -8.38 9.44 -15.44
CA ASP A 106 -8.33 10.80 -15.97
C ASP A 106 -6.89 11.25 -16.28
N LEU A 107 -5.91 10.58 -15.69
CA LEU A 107 -4.49 10.91 -15.80
C LEU A 107 -3.71 9.88 -16.61
N VAL A 108 -3.99 8.60 -16.38
CA VAL A 108 -3.29 7.49 -17.01
C VAL A 108 -4.17 6.23 -17.05
N LEU A 109 -4.23 5.59 -18.21
CA LEU A 109 -4.83 4.27 -18.36
C LEU A 109 -3.80 3.20 -17.96
N TRP A 110 -3.47 3.14 -16.67
CA TRP A 110 -2.47 2.22 -16.14
C TRP A 110 -2.81 1.72 -14.72
N PRO A 111 -2.81 0.40 -14.49
CA PRO A 111 -2.86 -0.67 -15.49
C PRO A 111 -4.29 -0.86 -15.99
N GLU A 112 -4.50 -0.94 -17.31
CA GLU A 112 -5.86 -1.08 -17.88
C GLU A 112 -6.64 -2.29 -17.34
N GLN A 113 -5.97 -3.43 -17.06
CA GLN A 113 -6.62 -4.70 -16.72
C GLN A 113 -6.01 -5.41 -15.51
N GLY A 114 -5.30 -4.65 -14.67
CA GLY A 114 -4.49 -5.21 -13.59
C GLY A 114 -3.29 -6.01 -14.09
N LEU A 115 -2.15 -5.80 -13.42
CA LEU A 115 -0.93 -6.49 -13.79
C LEU A 115 -0.90 -7.84 -13.08
N ASP A 116 -0.82 -8.90 -13.88
CA ASP A 116 -0.36 -10.18 -13.39
C ASP A 116 1.08 -10.02 -12.93
N ALA A 117 1.37 -10.58 -11.78
CA ALA A 117 2.66 -10.36 -11.17
C ALA A 117 3.83 -11.01 -11.94
N ASP A 118 3.58 -12.02 -12.77
CA ASP A 118 4.59 -12.57 -13.68
C ASP A 118 5.03 -11.55 -14.73
N GLN A 119 4.17 -10.56 -15.05
CA GLN A 119 4.53 -9.44 -15.92
C GLN A 119 5.44 -8.41 -15.23
N LEU A 120 5.62 -8.52 -13.90
CA LEU A 120 6.56 -7.71 -13.13
C LEU A 120 7.92 -8.40 -12.95
N ILE A 121 8.04 -9.69 -13.29
CA ILE A 121 9.28 -10.46 -13.15
C ILE A 121 10.00 -10.45 -14.50
N GLY A 122 10.99 -9.58 -14.66
CA GLY A 122 11.86 -9.54 -15.84
C GLY A 122 12.20 -8.12 -16.28
N ASP A 123 13.45 -7.94 -16.73
CA ASP A 123 14.15 -6.67 -16.94
C ASP A 123 13.54 -5.81 -18.09
N GLY A 124 12.34 -5.27 -17.87
CA GLY A 124 11.61 -4.35 -18.74
C GLY A 124 11.46 -2.93 -18.16
N GLY A 125 12.35 -2.53 -17.23
CA GLY A 125 12.31 -1.22 -16.56
C GLY A 125 11.50 -1.18 -15.25
N TRP A 126 11.10 -2.34 -14.74
CA TRP A 126 10.34 -2.49 -13.50
C TRP A 126 11.15 -3.25 -12.46
N CYS A 127 11.20 -2.71 -11.26
CA CYS A 127 11.71 -3.42 -10.11
C CYS A 127 10.52 -4.06 -9.39
N ASP A 128 10.55 -5.38 -9.23
CA ASP A 128 9.68 -6.20 -8.37
C ASP A 128 9.66 -5.73 -6.90
N LEU A 129 10.60 -4.84 -6.54
CA LEU A 129 10.77 -4.22 -5.24
C LEU A 129 10.32 -2.75 -5.18
N CYS A 130 9.51 -2.24 -6.12
CA CYS A 130 8.95 -0.88 -6.00
C CYS A 130 8.31 -0.72 -4.61
N GLY A 131 8.64 0.36 -3.90
CA GLY A 131 8.22 0.58 -2.50
C GLY A 131 8.94 -0.26 -1.43
N GLN A 132 9.57 -1.38 -1.79
CA GLN A 132 10.43 -2.15 -0.88
C GLN A 132 11.86 -1.59 -0.81
N CYS A 133 12.43 -1.13 -1.94
CA CYS A 133 13.79 -0.60 -1.98
C CYS A 133 13.90 0.85 -1.48
N CYS A 134 12.92 1.70 -1.84
CA CYS A 134 12.94 3.11 -1.46
C CYS A 134 12.30 3.38 -0.09
N CYS A 135 11.37 2.52 0.36
CA CYS A 135 10.63 2.67 1.63
C CYS A 135 10.02 4.07 1.84
N HIS A 136 9.90 4.89 0.78
CA HIS A 136 9.53 6.28 0.91
C HIS A 136 8.03 6.39 1.13
N ALA A 137 7.69 7.04 2.24
CA ALA A 137 6.33 7.46 2.54
C ALA A 137 5.88 8.59 1.61
N GLY A 138 6.78 9.33 0.97
CA GLY A 138 6.46 10.43 0.05
C GLY A 138 7.66 10.86 -0.79
N THR A 139 7.44 11.80 -1.70
CA THR A 139 8.43 12.33 -2.65
C THR A 139 8.14 13.81 -2.94
N VAL A 140 9.02 14.49 -3.66
CA VAL A 140 8.70 15.82 -4.21
C VAL A 140 7.71 15.63 -5.36
N PRO A 141 6.46 16.15 -5.25
CA PRO A 141 5.37 15.83 -6.18
C PRO A 141 5.45 16.66 -7.47
N HIS A 142 6.61 16.69 -8.12
CA HIS A 142 6.82 17.43 -9.36
C HIS A 142 6.46 16.56 -10.57
N PRO A 143 5.34 16.81 -11.28
CA PRO A 143 4.95 16.04 -12.45
C PRO A 143 5.93 16.20 -13.63
N PRO A 144 5.92 15.26 -14.59
CA PRO A 144 6.55 15.46 -15.90
C PRO A 144 5.97 16.66 -16.66
N GLN A 145 6.71 17.17 -17.64
CA GLN A 145 6.24 18.28 -18.48
C GLN A 145 4.92 17.93 -19.19
N GLY A 146 3.96 18.85 -19.14
CA GLY A 146 2.65 18.70 -19.79
C GLY A 146 1.64 17.86 -19.00
N ILE A 147 2.01 17.37 -17.82
CA ILE A 147 1.13 16.68 -16.89
C ILE A 147 0.80 17.59 -15.72
N ASP A 148 -0.48 17.66 -15.35
CA ASP A 148 -0.92 18.26 -14.10
C ASP A 148 -1.68 17.21 -13.29
N TYR A 149 -1.32 17.07 -12.02
CA TYR A 149 -2.01 16.15 -11.14
C TYR A 149 -3.24 16.80 -10.52
N PRO A 150 -4.28 16.04 -10.16
CA PRO A 150 -5.33 16.55 -9.29
C PRO A 150 -4.73 17.12 -7.99
N PRO A 151 -5.24 18.22 -7.39
CA PRO A 151 -4.64 18.84 -6.22
C PRO A 151 -4.32 17.87 -5.06
N PHE A 152 -5.17 16.88 -4.82
CA PHE A 152 -4.95 15.90 -3.74
C PHE A 152 -3.81 14.92 -4.03
N PHE A 153 -3.43 14.69 -5.29
CA PHE A 153 -2.28 13.86 -5.64
C PHE A 153 -0.99 14.52 -5.15
N TYR A 154 -0.88 15.85 -5.22
CA TYR A 154 0.30 16.56 -4.71
C TYR A 154 0.52 16.26 -3.23
N HIS A 155 -0.54 16.37 -2.41
CA HIS A 155 -0.47 16.03 -0.98
C HIS A 155 -0.22 14.53 -0.72
N ALA A 156 -0.84 13.66 -1.50
CA ALA A 156 -0.67 12.20 -1.35
C ALA A 156 0.76 11.78 -1.68
N LEU A 157 1.33 12.33 -2.76
CA LEU A 157 2.71 12.10 -3.18
C LEU A 157 3.71 12.71 -2.18
N ALA A 158 3.42 13.88 -1.62
CA ALA A 158 4.26 14.50 -0.60
C ALA A 158 4.26 13.77 0.76
N GLY A 159 3.32 12.83 0.98
CA GLY A 159 3.17 12.16 2.27
C GLY A 159 2.41 12.99 3.30
N GLU A 160 1.58 13.93 2.84
CA GLU A 160 0.86 14.90 3.68
C GLU A 160 -0.61 14.50 3.92
N THR A 161 -1.09 13.43 3.29
CA THR A 161 -2.51 13.02 3.41
C THR A 161 -2.77 12.11 4.62
N LEU A 162 -1.72 11.51 5.18
CA LEU A 162 -1.77 10.66 6.36
C LEU A 162 -0.46 10.83 7.14
N TYR A 163 -0.52 10.93 8.46
CA TYR A 163 0.68 11.08 9.28
C TYR A 163 0.69 10.07 10.45
N PRO A 164 1.67 9.14 10.51
CA PRO A 164 2.69 8.87 9.48
C PRO A 164 2.10 8.11 8.28
N GLN A 165 2.39 8.55 7.04
CA GLN A 165 2.01 7.81 5.83
C GLN A 165 2.80 6.49 5.77
N PRO A 166 2.16 5.30 5.78
CA PRO A 166 2.84 4.01 5.92
C PRO A 166 3.76 3.69 4.73
N PHE A 167 3.31 4.07 3.54
CA PHE A 167 4.04 3.97 2.28
C PHE A 167 3.33 4.85 1.24
N CYS A 168 3.97 5.08 0.09
CA CYS A 168 3.36 5.82 -1.01
C CYS A 168 2.01 5.19 -1.44
N PRO A 169 0.88 5.93 -1.46
CA PRO A 169 -0.45 5.39 -1.76
C PRO A 169 -0.63 5.02 -3.24
N PHE A 170 0.33 5.38 -4.11
CA PHE A 170 0.41 4.94 -5.49
C PHE A 170 1.16 3.61 -5.65
N LEU A 171 1.64 3.02 -4.55
CA LEU A 171 2.22 1.68 -4.58
C LEU A 171 1.11 0.64 -4.62
N PHE A 172 0.93 0.07 -5.79
CA PHE A 172 -0.09 -0.90 -6.10
C PHE A 172 0.49 -2.31 -5.99
N GLN A 173 -0.35 -3.27 -5.60
CA GLN A 173 0.02 -4.67 -5.55
C GLN A 173 -0.54 -5.42 -6.77
N ALA A 174 0.29 -6.24 -7.39
CA ALA A 174 -0.12 -7.13 -8.47
C ALA A 174 -1.07 -8.24 -7.97
N MET A 175 -1.77 -8.86 -8.91
CA MET A 175 -2.66 -9.96 -8.59
C MET A 175 -1.86 -11.26 -8.37
N GLY A 176 -2.30 -12.09 -7.43
CA GLY A 176 -1.78 -13.45 -7.23
C GLY A 176 -0.51 -13.59 -6.39
N GLN A 177 0.29 -12.54 -6.16
CA GLN A 177 1.49 -12.59 -5.31
C GLN A 177 1.86 -11.18 -4.76
N PRO A 178 2.73 -11.08 -3.74
CA PRO A 178 3.13 -9.80 -3.15
C PRO A 178 4.21 -9.06 -3.98
N ALA A 179 3.96 -8.89 -5.28
CA ALA A 179 4.73 -8.04 -6.17
C ALA A 179 4.08 -6.64 -6.24
N PHE A 180 4.89 -5.58 -6.29
CA PHE A 180 4.39 -4.21 -6.22
C PHE A 180 4.86 -3.38 -7.41
N PHE A 181 4.05 -2.41 -7.82
CA PHE A 181 4.32 -1.51 -8.93
C PHE A 181 3.76 -0.11 -8.65
N CYS A 182 4.24 0.89 -9.40
CA CYS A 182 3.72 2.24 -9.31
C CYS A 182 2.46 2.40 -10.17
N GLY A 183 1.33 2.74 -9.55
CA GLY A 183 0.04 2.96 -10.22
C GLY A 183 0.00 4.20 -11.13
N ILE A 184 0.96 5.12 -10.99
CA ILE A 184 1.10 6.30 -11.88
C ILE A 184 2.39 6.26 -12.68
N HIS A 185 2.99 5.08 -12.90
CA HIS A 185 4.34 5.00 -13.48
C HIS A 185 4.55 5.83 -14.77
N PRO A 186 3.63 5.82 -15.77
CA PRO A 186 3.84 6.59 -17.01
C PRO A 186 3.94 8.11 -16.78
N VAL A 187 3.40 8.58 -15.66
CA VAL A 187 3.35 9.99 -15.27
C VAL A 187 3.97 10.20 -13.90
N LYS A 188 4.88 9.33 -13.44
CA LYS A 188 5.44 9.40 -12.09
C LYS A 188 6.24 10.69 -11.87
N PRO A 189 6.33 11.21 -10.64
CA PRO A 189 7.06 12.44 -10.37
C PRO A 189 8.52 12.36 -10.83
N ILE A 190 9.08 13.49 -11.26
CA ILE A 190 10.46 13.57 -11.77
C ILE A 190 11.47 13.00 -10.77
N ALA A 191 11.27 13.26 -9.47
CA ALA A 191 12.12 12.70 -8.41
C ALA A 191 12.10 11.15 -8.42
N CYS A 192 10.93 10.53 -8.61
CA CYS A 192 10.79 9.08 -8.72
C CYS A 192 11.26 8.53 -10.08
N SER A 193 11.30 9.36 -11.12
CA SER A 193 11.87 9.00 -12.44
C SER A 193 13.38 8.93 -12.45
N ARG A 194 14.04 9.72 -11.61
CA ARG A 194 15.50 9.72 -11.46
C ARG A 194 16.03 8.52 -10.68
N PHE A 195 15.19 7.89 -9.86
CA PHE A 195 15.57 6.70 -9.10
C PHE A 195 15.87 5.56 -10.08
N ASP A 196 17.12 5.11 -10.10
CA ASP A 196 17.61 4.13 -11.06
C ASP A 196 18.03 2.80 -10.39
N LYS A 197 18.62 1.91 -11.19
CA LYS A 197 19.15 0.62 -10.72
C LYS A 197 20.26 0.80 -9.69
N THR A 198 21.11 1.82 -9.83
CA THR A 198 22.20 2.13 -8.90
C THR A 198 21.64 2.54 -7.54
N ASP A 199 20.61 3.37 -7.51
CA ASP A 199 19.91 3.77 -6.28
C ASP A 199 19.23 2.56 -5.62
N CYS A 200 18.63 1.69 -6.44
CA CYS A 200 18.05 0.41 -5.99
C CYS A 200 19.12 -0.48 -5.35
N GLU A 201 20.26 -0.69 -6.02
CA GLU A 201 21.38 -1.51 -5.52
C GLU A 201 21.94 -0.95 -4.22
N ARG A 202 22.13 0.37 -4.12
CA ARG A 202 22.53 1.06 -2.88
C ARG A 202 21.52 0.85 -1.75
N GLY A 203 20.22 0.91 -2.05
CA GLY A 203 19.16 0.68 -1.07
C GLY A 203 18.96 -0.80 -0.69
N SER A 204 19.35 -1.72 -1.58
CA SER A 204 19.15 -3.16 -1.44
C SER A 204 20.14 -3.85 -0.50
N GLN A 205 21.31 -3.25 -0.23
CA GLN A 205 22.31 -3.83 0.67
C GLN A 205 21.78 -3.89 2.11
N GLY A 206 21.16 -5.04 2.44
CA GLY A 206 20.60 -5.34 3.77
C GLY A 206 19.08 -5.15 3.90
N ARG A 207 18.35 -4.80 2.84
CA ARG A 207 16.87 -4.67 2.87
C ARG A 207 16.21 -5.19 1.59
N GLY A 208 15.63 -6.37 1.76
CA GLY A 208 14.67 -7.07 0.92
C GLY A 208 13.99 -8.08 1.84
N CYS A 209 12.84 -8.64 1.46
CA CYS A 209 12.40 -9.85 2.16
C CYS A 209 13.53 -10.87 2.07
N ILE A 210 13.94 -11.44 3.21
CA ILE A 210 14.78 -12.62 3.22
C ILE A 210 14.07 -13.63 2.32
N THR A 211 14.61 -13.88 1.13
CA THR A 211 14.26 -15.07 0.38
C THR A 211 14.88 -16.20 1.17
N ASN A 212 14.06 -16.95 1.89
CA ASN A 212 14.50 -18.21 2.48
C ASN A 212 14.74 -19.19 1.34
N ASP A 213 15.89 -19.06 0.68
CA ASP A 213 16.54 -20.11 -0.08
C ASP A 213 17.94 -20.29 0.51
N SER A 214 17.97 -20.88 1.71
CA SER A 214 19.09 -21.55 2.36
C SER A 214 18.53 -22.45 3.47
#